data_AF-A0A7V0KQD3-F1
#
_entry.id   AF-A0A7V0KQD3-F1
#
_cell.length_a   1.000
_cell.length_b   1.000
_cell.length_c   1.000
_cell.angle_alpha   90.00
_cell.angle_beta   90.00
_cell.angle_gamma   90.00
#
_symmetry.space_group_name_H-M   'P 1'
#
loop_
_entity.id
_entity.type
_entity.pdbx_description
1 polymer ?
#
loop_
_entity_poly.entity_id
_entity_poly.type
_entity_poly.pdbx_seq_one_letter_code
_entity_poly.pdbx_strand_id
1 'polypeptide(L)' 'MQRLQAFKFELCPDGRQERQMRRFAGSCRFVFNKALVLQKERYEQGEKKLGYAGLCKLLTEWRNRTDTAWLA' A
#
# COMPACT_ATOMS: atom_id res chain seq x y z
N MET A 1 -11.71 -36.97 20.09
CA MET A 1 -11.36 -35.61 20.55
C MET A 1 -10.52 -34.92 19.49
N GLN A 2 -10.92 -33.74 19.04
CA GLN A 2 -10.14 -32.94 18.09
C GLN A 2 -9.12 -32.10 18.88
N ARG A 3 -7.83 -32.25 18.60
CA ARG A 3 -6.78 -31.48 19.28
C ARG A 3 -6.51 -30.20 18.48
N LEU A 4 -6.91 -29.06 19.02
CA LEU A 4 -6.59 -27.75 18.43
C LEU A 4 -5.18 -27.35 18.87
N GLN A 5 -4.25 -27.26 17.93
CA GLN A 5 -2.89 -26.74 18.15
C GLN A 5 -2.65 -25.50 17.29
N ALA A 6 -2.00 -24.50 17.88
CA ALA A 6 -1.47 -23.35 17.16
C ALA A 6 0.05 -23.49 17.03
N PHE A 7 0.58 -23.08 15.88
CA PHE A 7 2.00 -23.04 15.61
C PHE A 7 2.45 -21.61 15.40
N LYS A 8 3.65 -21.28 15.87
CA LYS A 8 4.31 -20.00 15.62
C LYS A 8 5.61 -20.29 14.88
N PHE A 9 5.82 -19.57 13.78
CA PHE A 9 7.02 -19.68 12.97
C PHE A 9 7.71 -18.33 12.89
N GLU A 10 9.04 -18.35 12.86
CA GLU A 10 9.85 -17.20 12.51
C GLU A 10 10.06 -17.18 11.00
N LEU A 11 10.02 -15.98 10.41
CA LEU A 11 10.41 -15.80 9.02
C LEU A 11 11.95 -15.66 8.99
N CYS A 12 12.61 -16.50 8.20
CA CYS A 12 14.06 -16.44 7.97
C CYS A 12 14.35 -16.02 6.53
N PRO A 13 14.07 -14.75 6.14
CA PRO A 13 14.28 -14.30 4.77
C PRO A 13 15.76 -14.13 4.44
N ASP A 14 16.12 -14.34 3.18
CA ASP A 14 17.41 -13.89 2.65
C ASP A 14 17.42 -12.37 2.38
N GLY A 15 18.61 -11.82 2.10
CA GLY A 15 18.73 -10.38 1.84
C GLY A 15 17.95 -9.86 0.62
N ARG A 16 17.64 -10.72 -0.35
CA ARG A 16 16.77 -10.36 -1.49
C ARG A 16 15.32 -10.28 -1.06
N GLN A 17 14.85 -11.25 -0.29
CA GLN A 17 13.50 -11.32 0.25
C GLN A 17 13.25 -10.14 1.20
N GLU A 18 14.17 -9.85 2.12
CA GLU A 18 14.06 -8.68 3.00
C GLU A 18 13.92 -7.38 2.22
N ARG A 19 14.75 -7.19 1.18
CA ARG A 19 14.68 -6.01 0.33
C ARG A 19 13.33 -5.89 -0.38
N GLN A 20 12.79 -7.00 -0.90
CA GLN A 20 11.48 -7.03 -1.54
C GLN A 20 10.36 -6.71 -0.55
N MET A 21 10.40 -7.28 0.66
CA MET A 21 9.43 -7.00 1.72
C MET A 21 9.46 -5.53 2.13
N ARG A 22 10.65 -4.94 2.32
CA ARG A 22 10.81 -3.51 2.64
C ARG A 22 10.28 -2.63 1.52
N ARG A 23 10.59 -2.95 0.26
CA ARG A 23 10.04 -2.23 -0.91
C ARG A 23 8.52 -2.29 -0.94
N PHE A 24 7.95 -3.48 -0.78
CA PHE A 24 6.50 -3.67 -0.78
C PHE A 24 5.83 -2.86 0.33
N ALA A 25 6.29 -3.01 1.58
CA ALA A 25 5.74 -2.28 2.72
C ALA A 25 5.90 -0.76 2.56
N GLY A 26 7.04 -0.31 2.03
CA GLY A 26 7.30 1.09 1.71
C GLY A 26 6.34 1.64 0.66
N SER A 27 6.14 0.94 -0.45
CA SER A 27 5.19 1.31 -1.50
C SER A 27 3.76 1.39 -0.97
N CYS A 28 3.32 0.41 -0.16
CA CYS A 28 2.00 0.44 0.46
C CYS A 28 1.82 1.67 1.37
N ARG A 29 2.81 1.96 2.22
CA ARG A 29 2.78 3.14 3.10
C ARG A 29 2.72 4.44 2.31
N PHE A 30 3.53 4.55 1.25
CA PHE A 30 3.53 5.73 0.39
C PHE A 30 2.17 5.95 -0.27
N VAL A 31 1.63 4.92 -0.94
CA VAL A 31 0.33 5.00 -1.63
C VAL A 31 -0.79 5.36 -0.66
N PHE A 32 -0.80 4.74 0.53
CA PHE A 32 -1.79 5.05 1.56
C PHE A 32 -1.71 6.51 2.01
N ASN A 33 -0.51 7.00 2.33
CA ASN A 33 -0.34 8.38 2.80
C ASN A 33 -0.69 9.40 1.70
N LYS A 34 -0.28 9.15 0.45
CA LYS A 34 -0.63 10.01 -0.69
C LYS A 34 -2.14 10.08 -0.91
N ALA A 35 -2.82 8.93 -0.86
CA ALA A 35 -4.28 8.87 -0.93
C ALA A 35 -4.95 9.57 0.26
N LEU A 36 -4.40 9.43 1.48
CA LEU A 36 -4.94 10.08 2.67
C LEU A 36 -4.86 11.61 2.56
N VAL A 37 -3.73 12.16 2.10
CA VAL A 37 -3.58 13.60 1.86
C VAL A 37 -4.64 14.10 0.87
N LEU A 38 -4.76 13.44 -0.29
CA LEU A 38 -5.78 13.80 -1.28
C LEU A 38 -7.19 13.77 -0.69
N GLN A 39 -7.52 12.73 0.08
CA GLN A 39 -8.86 12.61 0.66
C GLN A 39 -9.14 13.69 1.71
N LYS A 40 -8.12 14.17 2.43
CA LYS A 40 -8.24 15.31 3.33
C LYS A 40 -8.51 16.60 2.56
N GLU A 41 -7.75 16.88 1.51
CA GLU A 41 -7.95 18.05 0.65
C GLU A 41 -9.37 18.08 0.06
N ARG A 42 -9.85 16.93 -0.44
CA ARG A 42 -11.22 16.79 -0.94
C ARG A 42 -12.26 17.07 0.15
N TYR A 43 -12.04 16.54 1.35
CA TYR A 43 -12.94 16.77 2.48
C TYR A 43 -12.99 18.26 2.87
N GLU A 44 -11.86 18.94 2.92
CA GLU A 44 -11.76 20.38 3.19
C GLU A 44 -12.50 21.22 2.14
N GLN A 45 -12.52 20.75 0.89
CA GLN A 45 -13.29 21.37 -0.22
C GLN A 45 -14.78 21.00 -0.21
N GLY A 46 -15.25 20.20 0.76
CA GLY A 46 -16.63 19.72 0.83
C GLY A 46 -16.98 18.63 -0.19
N GLU A 47 -15.97 18.04 -0.83
CA GLU A 47 -16.16 16.97 -1.80
C GLU A 47 -16.34 15.61 -1.13
N LYS A 48 -16.96 14.68 -1.87
CA LYS A 48 -17.07 13.29 -1.43
C LYS A 48 -15.71 12.58 -1.50
N LYS A 49 -15.45 11.73 -0.51
CA LYS A 49 -14.32 10.80 -0.49
C LYS A 49 -14.32 9.93 -1.76
N LEU A 50 -13.15 9.73 -2.37
CA LEU A 50 -13.01 8.73 -3.44
C LEU A 50 -13.30 7.34 -2.91
N GLY A 51 -14.14 6.60 -3.63
CA GLY A 51 -14.30 5.16 -3.46
C GLY A 51 -13.13 4.37 -4.06
N TYR A 52 -13.19 3.04 -3.91
CA TYR A 52 -12.14 2.12 -4.35
C TYR A 52 -11.73 2.30 -5.83
N ALA A 53 -12.70 2.30 -6.75
CA ALA A 53 -12.42 2.44 -8.19
C ALA A 53 -11.67 3.75 -8.53
N GLY A 54 -12.03 4.86 -7.87
CA GLY A 54 -11.36 6.14 -8.05
C GLY A 54 -9.90 6.10 -7.56
N LEU A 55 -9.67 5.48 -6.40
CA LEU A 55 -8.31 5.29 -5.87
C LEU A 55 -7.46 4.36 -6.75
N CYS A 56 -8.04 3.30 -7.32
CA CYS A 56 -7.34 2.40 -8.25
C CYS A 56 -6.91 3.12 -9.53
N LYS A 57 -7.76 4.03 -10.05
CA LYS A 57 -7.41 4.85 -11.21
C LYS A 57 -6.21 5.76 -10.90
N LEU A 58 -6.23 6.43 -9.74
CA LEU A 58 -5.12 7.27 -9.30
C LEU A 58 -3.83 6.49 -9.05
N LEU A 59 -3.92 5.30 -8.44
CA LEU A 59 -2.75 4.44 -8.24
C LEU A 59 -2.10 4.05 -9.58
N THR A 60 -2.93 3.71 -10.57
CA THR A 60 -2.45 3.41 -11.94
C THR A 60 -1.74 4.62 -12.54
N GLU A 61 -2.31 5.81 -12.38
CA GLU A 61 -1.67 7.04 -12.80
C GLU A 61 -0.33 7.27 -12.10
N TRP A 62 -0.28 7.19 -10.77
CA TRP A 62 0.96 7.37 -10.00
C TRP A 62 2.04 6.39 -10.42
N ARG A 63 1.73 5.09 -10.57
CA ARG A 63 2.73 4.11 -11.02
C ARG A 63 3.32 4.45 -12.39
N ASN A 64 2.57 5.12 -13.25
CA ASN A 64 3.00 5.47 -14.60
C ASN A 64 3.73 6.83 -14.68
N ARG A 65 3.78 7.62 -13.60
CA ARG A 65 4.54 8.88 -13.58
C ARG A 65 6.03 8.63 -13.36
N THR A 66 6.87 9.50 -13.89
CA THR A 66 8.33 9.39 -13.80
C THR A 66 8.87 9.56 -12.37
N ASP A 67 8.26 10.45 -11.57
CA ASP A 67 8.63 10.71 -10.17
C ASP A 67 8.30 9.53 -9.23
N THR A 68 7.35 8.69 -9.64
CA THR A 68 6.91 7.51 -8.88
C THR A 68 7.05 6.20 -9.65
N ALA A 69 7.97 6.15 -10.63
CA ALA A 69 8.21 4.95 -11.45
C ALA A 69 8.67 3.73 -10.63
N TRP A 70 9.26 3.93 -9.45
CA TRP A 70 9.67 2.88 -8.52
C TRP A 70 8.51 2.14 -7.83
N LEU A 71 7.27 2.63 -7.98
CA LEU A 71 6.06 1.92 -7.56
C LEU A 71 5.69 0.76 -8.49
N ALA A 72 6.28 0.70 -9.69
CA ALA A 72 6.06 -0.36 -10.67
C ALA A 72 6.87 -1.63 -10.34
#